data_AF-A0A4S3KRS3-F1
#
_entry.id   AF-A0A4S3KRS3-F1
#
_cell.length_a   1.000
_cell.length_b   1.000
_cell.length_c   1.000
_cell.angle_alpha   90.00
_cell.angle_beta   90.00
_cell.angle_gamma   90.00
#
_symmetry.space_group_name_H-M   'P 1'
#
loop_
_entity.id
_entity.type
_entity.pdbx_description
1 polymer ?
#
loop_
_entity_poly.entity_id
_entity_poly.type
_entity_poly.pdbx_seq_one_letter_code
_entity_poly.pdbx_strand_id
1 'polypeptide(L)'
;MAEITRRRTGELLRVLFELLRTAPDGLQASEALRQLAARVQLTPYEAGDYESGGRRFEKIVRFATVDCVKAGWLSKHKGIWTLSTEGLRAYERWPDPEEFYREAVRRYDAWKRAQPDAPLADSTANAAPDAGFTDTSVAEIASLSLDQAEEMAWSAITRFLNGMPPYQFQQLVGDLLGAMGYHVAWVAPPGKDGGTDLLAYNDPLGTRPPRIKVQVKRNAESARIDVQGLRSFMAVLGDEDIGIFVALSGFTRDAEQEARSQSSRRVTLLDMGRFVDLWTEYYTRLDDAARRRFPLRPVWFLASAD
;
A
#
# COMPACT_ATOMS: atom_id res chain seq x y z
N MET A 1 -16.51 27.08 17.87
CA MET A 1 -15.11 26.93 18.31
C MET A 1 -14.60 25.59 17.82
N ALA A 2 -13.30 25.39 17.63
CA ALA A 2 -12.79 24.07 17.23
C ALA A 2 -12.98 23.10 18.41
N GLU A 3 -13.99 22.23 18.34
CA GLU A 3 -14.40 21.32 19.43
C GLU A 3 -13.65 19.97 19.42
N ILE A 4 -12.47 19.89 18.80
CA ILE A 4 -11.74 18.62 18.72
C ILE A 4 -10.88 18.46 19.98
N THR A 5 -11.47 17.86 21.00
CA THR A 5 -10.80 17.52 22.26
C THR A 5 -9.94 16.25 22.11
N ARG A 6 -8.98 16.02 23.01
CA ARG A 6 -8.22 14.75 23.07
C ARG A 6 -9.12 13.53 23.17
N ARG A 7 -10.19 13.63 23.97
CA ARG A 7 -11.22 12.59 24.06
C ARG A 7 -11.88 12.34 22.72
N ARG A 8 -12.30 13.39 22.01
CA ARG A 8 -12.93 13.26 20.69
C ARG A 8 -12.00 12.65 19.66
N THR A 9 -10.74 13.07 19.61
CA THR A 9 -9.72 12.45 18.74
C THR A 9 -9.55 10.97 19.08
N GLY A 10 -9.48 10.64 20.36
CA GLY A 10 -9.44 9.26 20.83
C GLY A 10 -10.64 8.42 20.41
N GLU A 11 -11.86 8.97 20.46
CA GLU A 11 -13.08 8.29 20.01
C GLU A 11 -12.99 7.93 18.53
N LEU A 12 -12.61 8.91 17.69
CA LEU A 12 -12.44 8.72 16.25
C LEU A 12 -11.38 7.66 15.95
N LEU A 13 -10.22 7.74 16.62
CA LEU A 13 -9.13 6.77 16.42
C LEU A 13 -9.51 5.37 16.91
N ARG A 14 -10.23 5.24 18.03
CA ARG A 14 -10.68 3.92 18.50
C ARG A 14 -11.65 3.27 17.53
N VAL A 15 -12.62 4.00 16.99
CA VAL A 15 -13.53 3.44 15.96
C VAL A 15 -12.77 3.09 14.68
N LEU A 16 -11.76 3.89 14.29
CA LEU A 16 -10.87 3.57 13.18
C LEU A 16 -10.09 2.27 13.43
N PHE A 17 -9.53 2.10 14.63
CA PHE A 17 -8.80 0.88 15.00
C PHE A 17 -9.72 -0.34 15.02
N GLU A 18 -10.96 -0.18 15.47
CA GLU A 18 -11.96 -1.25 15.41
C GLU A 18 -12.23 -1.69 13.96
N LEU A 19 -12.38 -0.74 13.04
CA LEU A 19 -12.53 -1.01 11.60
C LEU A 19 -11.32 -1.78 11.06
N LEU A 20 -10.12 -1.28 11.30
CA LEU A 20 -8.88 -1.87 10.79
C LEU A 20 -8.59 -3.26 11.39
N ARG A 21 -9.00 -3.53 12.63
CA ARG A 21 -8.86 -4.86 13.25
C ARG A 21 -9.63 -5.95 12.50
N THR A 22 -10.73 -5.59 11.83
CA THR A 22 -11.51 -6.53 11.02
C THR A 22 -10.91 -6.79 9.63
N ALA A 23 -9.85 -6.06 9.26
CA ALA A 23 -9.17 -6.13 7.98
C ALA A 23 -7.65 -6.33 8.20
N PRO A 24 -7.19 -7.57 8.46
CA PRO A 24 -5.79 -7.84 8.80
C PRO A 24 -4.79 -7.54 7.66
N ASP A 25 -5.27 -7.45 6.42
CA ASP A 25 -4.47 -7.05 5.26
C ASP A 25 -4.56 -5.53 4.98
N GLY A 26 -5.22 -4.78 5.86
CA GLY A 26 -5.42 -3.34 5.79
C GLY A 26 -6.68 -2.90 5.04
N LEU A 27 -7.00 -1.60 5.15
CA LEU A 27 -8.05 -0.93 4.38
C LEU A 27 -7.46 0.22 3.58
N GLN A 28 -8.03 0.51 2.42
CA GLN A 28 -7.78 1.77 1.72
C GLN A 28 -8.17 2.93 2.64
N ALA A 29 -7.35 3.97 2.74
CA ALA A 29 -7.56 5.10 3.64
C ALA A 29 -8.90 5.81 3.36
N SER A 30 -9.21 6.07 2.09
CA SER A 30 -10.53 6.54 1.67
C SER A 30 -11.68 5.65 2.14
N GLU A 31 -11.52 4.34 2.10
CA GLU A 31 -12.53 3.40 2.60
C GLU A 31 -12.65 3.43 4.11
N ALA A 32 -11.52 3.41 4.83
CA ALA A 32 -11.49 3.48 6.28
C ALA A 32 -12.13 4.78 6.79
N LEU A 33 -11.83 5.93 6.16
CA LEU A 33 -12.43 7.22 6.48
C LEU A 33 -13.93 7.27 6.18
N ARG A 34 -14.35 6.70 5.04
CA ARG A 34 -15.78 6.59 4.69
C ARG A 34 -16.56 5.73 5.68
N GLN A 35 -16.02 4.57 6.05
CA GLN A 35 -16.65 3.69 7.05
C GLN A 35 -16.64 4.34 8.44
N LEU A 36 -15.56 5.04 8.81
CA LEU A 36 -15.49 5.77 10.07
C LEU A 36 -16.55 6.85 10.14
N ALA A 37 -16.67 7.69 9.09
CA ALA A 37 -17.68 8.74 9.01
C ALA A 37 -19.12 8.19 9.14
N ALA A 38 -19.36 6.97 8.65
CA ALA A 38 -20.66 6.31 8.75
C ALA A 38 -20.96 5.73 10.14
N ARG A 39 -19.94 5.54 10.99
CA ARG A 39 -20.07 4.96 12.34
C ARG A 39 -20.08 5.98 13.47
N VAL A 40 -19.81 7.26 13.17
CA VAL A 40 -19.74 8.33 14.18
C VAL A 40 -20.72 9.44 13.84
N GLN A 41 -21.31 10.06 14.88
CA GLN A 41 -22.06 11.29 14.71
C GLN A 41 -21.07 12.44 14.62
N LEU A 42 -21.06 13.15 13.48
CA LEU A 42 -20.17 14.29 13.28
C LEU A 42 -20.72 15.55 13.93
N THR A 43 -19.83 16.34 14.52
CA THR A 43 -20.18 17.70 14.96
C THR A 43 -20.36 18.61 13.74
N PRO A 44 -21.08 19.76 13.88
CA PRO A 44 -21.18 20.74 12.79
C PRO A 44 -19.81 21.24 12.32
N TYR A 45 -18.81 21.28 13.22
CA TYR A 45 -17.45 21.62 12.85
C TYR A 45 -16.78 20.53 12.01
N GLU A 46 -16.85 19.27 12.43
CA GLU A 46 -16.27 18.12 11.71
C GLU A 46 -16.90 17.93 10.32
N ALA A 47 -18.21 18.18 10.20
CA ALA A 47 -18.95 18.01 8.96
C ALA A 47 -18.65 19.06 7.87
N GLY A 48 -18.04 20.19 8.24
CA GLY A 48 -17.71 21.27 7.29
C GLY A 48 -16.39 21.05 6.53
N ASP A 49 -15.98 22.06 5.77
CA ASP A 49 -14.77 22.06 4.94
C ASP A 49 -13.71 23.06 5.43
N TYR A 50 -12.43 22.80 5.12
CA TYR A 50 -11.37 23.78 5.26
C TYR A 50 -11.34 24.72 4.05
N GLU A 51 -10.94 25.98 4.26
CA GLU A 51 -10.78 26.96 3.17
C GLU A 51 -9.76 26.53 2.11
N SER A 52 -8.70 25.84 2.56
CA SER A 52 -7.70 25.15 1.72
C SER A 52 -8.26 23.99 0.86
N GLY A 53 -9.56 23.70 0.95
CA GLY A 53 -10.23 22.60 0.29
C GLY A 53 -10.19 21.29 1.10
N GLY A 54 -11.20 20.47 0.88
CA GLY A 54 -11.39 19.18 1.54
C GLY A 54 -12.13 19.27 2.88
N ARG A 55 -12.87 18.20 3.17
CA ARG A 55 -13.71 18.09 4.36
C ARG A 55 -12.87 17.95 5.63
N ARG A 56 -13.30 18.63 6.71
CA ARG A 56 -12.51 18.79 7.94
C ARG A 56 -12.30 17.46 8.63
N PHE A 57 -13.35 16.65 8.71
CA PHE A 57 -13.31 15.32 9.32
C PHE A 57 -12.14 14.47 8.83
N GLU A 58 -11.97 14.34 7.51
CA GLU A 58 -10.93 13.50 6.92
C GLU A 58 -9.54 14.03 7.26
N LYS A 59 -9.33 15.35 7.24
CA LYS A 59 -8.05 15.95 7.64
C LYS A 59 -7.78 15.76 9.14
N ILE A 60 -8.78 15.97 9.99
CA ILE A 60 -8.67 15.76 11.45
C ILE A 60 -8.20 14.33 11.76
N VAL A 61 -8.85 13.33 11.16
CA VAL A 61 -8.49 11.92 11.37
C VAL A 61 -7.11 11.63 10.80
N ARG A 62 -6.78 12.12 9.60
CA ARG A 62 -5.45 11.93 8.99
C ARG A 62 -4.33 12.51 9.85
N PHE A 63 -4.50 13.71 10.39
CA PHE A 63 -3.53 14.29 11.33
C PHE A 63 -3.41 13.44 12.59
N ALA A 64 -4.52 13.06 13.22
CA ALA A 64 -4.50 12.23 14.42
C ALA A 64 -3.80 10.87 14.21
N THR A 65 -3.87 10.31 13.00
CA THR A 65 -3.16 9.05 12.69
C THR A 65 -1.64 9.21 12.60
N VAL A 66 -1.09 10.42 12.47
CA VAL A 66 0.38 10.64 12.51
C VAL A 66 0.95 10.18 13.85
N ASP A 67 0.28 10.54 14.95
CA ASP A 67 0.65 10.08 16.29
C ASP A 67 0.67 8.56 16.38
N CYS A 68 -0.36 7.89 15.82
CA CYS A 68 -0.43 6.43 15.80
C CYS A 68 0.66 5.78 14.94
N VAL A 69 1.08 6.43 13.84
CA VAL A 69 2.17 5.93 12.99
C VAL A 69 3.49 6.00 13.74
N LYS A 70 3.83 7.16 14.30
CA LYS A 70 5.10 7.34 15.03
C LYS A 70 5.11 6.59 16.38
N ALA A 71 3.93 6.29 16.94
CA ALA A 71 3.80 5.38 18.09
C ALA A 71 4.02 3.90 17.75
N GLY A 72 4.16 3.54 16.47
CA GLY A 72 4.32 2.17 15.98
C GLY A 72 3.02 1.38 15.90
N TRP A 73 1.86 2.03 16.04
CA TRP A 73 0.55 1.36 16.12
C TRP A 73 -0.13 1.18 14.77
N LEU A 74 0.09 2.14 13.87
CA LEU A 74 -0.48 2.17 12.52
C LEU A 74 0.65 2.20 11.49
N SER A 75 0.49 1.49 10.38
CA SER A 75 1.31 1.64 9.19
C SER A 75 0.46 2.18 8.06
N LYS A 76 1.02 3.13 7.30
CA LYS A 76 0.44 3.68 6.08
C LYS A 76 1.38 3.36 4.93
N HIS A 77 0.89 2.70 3.90
CA HIS A 77 1.69 2.39 2.72
C HIS A 77 0.83 2.40 1.47
N LYS A 78 1.15 3.26 0.49
CA LYS A 78 0.41 3.40 -0.78
C LYS A 78 -1.10 3.54 -0.57
N GLY A 79 -1.49 4.34 0.42
CA GLY A 79 -2.90 4.56 0.80
C GLY A 79 -3.57 3.41 1.56
N ILE A 80 -2.88 2.30 1.87
CA ILE A 80 -3.40 1.22 2.72
C ILE A 80 -3.01 1.49 4.18
N TRP A 81 -3.99 1.49 5.06
CA TRP A 81 -3.83 1.62 6.51
C TRP A 81 -3.94 0.25 7.16
N THR A 82 -2.94 -0.12 7.96
CA THR A 82 -2.88 -1.44 8.62
C THR A 82 -2.43 -1.28 10.07
N LEU A 83 -3.05 -2.02 10.99
CA LEU A 83 -2.60 -2.05 12.38
C LEU A 83 -1.39 -2.97 12.55
N SER A 84 -0.42 -2.52 13.34
CA SER A 84 0.66 -3.39 13.80
C SER A 84 0.17 -4.30 14.94
N THR A 85 0.97 -5.32 15.28
CA THR A 85 0.75 -6.12 16.49
C THR A 85 0.72 -5.24 17.75
N GLU A 86 1.53 -4.19 17.77
CA GLU A 86 1.54 -3.25 18.89
C GLU A 86 0.28 -2.38 18.93
N GLY A 87 -0.21 -1.92 17.78
CA GLY A 87 -1.47 -1.17 17.68
C GLY A 87 -2.68 -1.99 18.13
N LEU A 88 -2.71 -3.28 17.80
CA LEU A 88 -3.74 -4.21 18.30
C LEU A 88 -3.71 -4.32 19.84
N ARG A 89 -2.52 -4.52 20.41
CA ARG A 89 -2.34 -4.56 21.87
C ARG A 89 -2.70 -3.23 22.54
N ALA A 90 -2.38 -2.11 21.88
CA ALA A 90 -2.73 -0.78 22.38
C ALA A 90 -4.25 -0.59 22.47
N TYR A 91 -4.96 -0.99 21.42
CA TYR A 91 -6.41 -0.91 21.38
C TYR A 91 -7.08 -1.68 22.53
N GLU A 92 -6.53 -2.84 22.91
CA GLU A 92 -7.01 -3.66 24.03
C GLU A 92 -6.64 -3.06 25.40
N ARG A 93 -5.42 -2.53 25.52
CA ARG A 93 -4.87 -2.05 26.80
C ARG A 93 -5.50 -0.75 27.30
N TRP A 94 -5.87 0.16 26.40
CA TRP A 94 -6.40 1.48 26.76
C TRP A 94 -7.84 1.66 26.24
N PRO A 95 -8.86 1.08 26.90
CA PRO A 95 -10.25 1.15 26.42
C PRO A 95 -10.83 2.57 26.48
N ASP A 96 -10.36 3.41 27.40
CA ASP A 96 -10.75 4.82 27.47
C ASP A 96 -10.17 5.59 26.25
N PRO A 97 -11.01 6.30 25.47
CA PRO A 97 -10.54 6.99 24.27
C PRO A 97 -9.49 8.06 24.54
N GLU A 98 -9.62 8.81 25.64
CA GLU A 98 -8.70 9.90 25.95
C GLU A 98 -7.34 9.36 26.38
N GLU A 99 -7.31 8.32 27.23
CA GLU A 99 -6.06 7.63 27.59
C GLU A 99 -5.39 6.97 26.40
N PHE A 100 -6.18 6.35 25.51
CA PHE A 100 -5.67 5.76 24.27
C PHE A 100 -4.91 6.78 23.42
N TYR A 101 -5.53 7.94 23.19
CA TYR A 101 -4.89 9.00 22.39
C TYR A 101 -3.70 9.63 23.13
N ARG A 102 -3.82 9.84 24.44
CA ARG A 102 -2.72 10.39 25.26
C ARG A 102 -1.47 9.52 25.20
N GLU A 103 -1.62 8.20 25.21
CA GLU A 103 -0.49 7.29 25.09
C GLU A 103 0.12 7.31 23.68
N ALA A 104 -0.68 7.46 22.61
CA ALA A 104 -0.15 7.63 21.26
C ALA A 104 0.75 8.88 21.17
N VAL A 105 0.28 10.01 21.68
CA VAL A 105 1.03 11.28 21.75
C VAL A 105 2.31 11.12 22.57
N ARG A 106 2.23 10.48 23.75
CA ARG A 106 3.42 10.24 24.61
C ARG A 106 4.51 9.46 23.87
N ARG A 107 4.12 8.51 23.02
CA ARG A 107 5.05 7.70 22.21
C ARG A 107 5.61 8.47 21.01
N TYR A 108 4.80 9.29 20.35
CA TYR A 108 5.28 10.26 19.36
C TYR A 108 6.36 11.17 19.98
N ASP A 109 6.12 11.73 21.16
CA ASP A 109 7.09 12.60 21.85
C ASP A 109 8.39 11.86 22.22
N ALA A 110 8.29 10.57 22.57
CA ALA A 110 9.45 9.73 22.83
C ALA A 110 10.25 9.47 21.54
N TRP A 111 9.56 9.18 20.43
CA TRP A 111 10.16 9.03 19.11
C TRP A 111 10.85 10.33 18.65
N LYS A 112 10.18 11.47 18.78
CA LYS A 112 10.70 12.79 18.39
C LYS A 112 11.97 13.18 19.15
N ARG A 113 12.01 12.90 20.47
CA ARG A 113 13.21 13.14 21.30
C ARG A 113 14.39 12.22 20.97
N ALA A 114 14.13 11.08 20.33
CA ALA A 114 15.17 10.15 19.92
C ALA A 114 15.77 10.48 18.55
N GLN A 115 15.25 11.48 17.83
CA GLN A 115 15.77 11.86 16.52
C GLN A 115 17.06 12.70 16.61
N PRO A 116 18.02 12.53 15.67
CA PRO A 116 19.33 13.20 15.70
C PRO A 116 19.29 14.73 15.67
N ASP A 117 18.29 15.30 14.98
CA ASP A 117 18.11 16.75 14.80
C ASP A 117 17.03 17.34 15.74
N ALA A 118 16.73 16.66 16.85
CA ALA A 118 15.77 17.17 17.82
C ALA A 118 16.22 18.56 18.31
N PRO A 119 15.40 19.62 18.15
CA PRO A 119 15.70 20.92 18.73
C PRO A 119 15.94 20.72 20.23
N LEU A 120 17.05 21.25 20.76
CA LEU A 120 17.25 21.41 22.19
C LEU A 120 16.19 22.40 22.70
N ALA A 121 14.99 21.92 23.00
CA ALA A 121 13.91 22.72 23.54
C ALA A 121 13.81 22.50 25.04
N ASP A 122 13.94 23.61 25.77
CA ASP A 122 13.86 23.73 27.22
C ASP A 122 12.70 22.95 27.83
N SER A 123 13.02 22.28 28.93
CA SER A 123 12.13 21.54 29.80
C SER A 123 11.22 22.48 30.61
N THR A 124 10.41 23.32 29.96
CA THR A 124 9.28 24.01 30.60
C THR A 124 8.19 24.35 29.58
N ALA A 125 7.38 23.37 29.21
CA ALA A 125 6.04 23.62 28.71
C ALA A 125 5.10 22.57 29.27
N ASN A 126 4.52 22.89 30.43
CA ASN A 126 3.24 22.32 30.83
C ASN A 126 2.21 22.72 29.76
N ALA A 127 2.08 21.93 28.70
CA ALA A 127 1.03 22.09 27.71
C ALA A 127 -0.27 21.50 28.29
N ALA A 128 -1.04 22.36 28.97
CA ALA A 128 -2.46 22.13 29.16
C ALA A 128 -3.14 21.95 27.77
N PRO A 129 -4.20 21.12 27.67
CA PRO A 129 -4.53 20.36 26.47
C PRO A 129 -5.52 21.06 25.50
N ASP A 130 -5.50 22.38 25.40
CA ASP A 130 -6.50 23.17 24.65
C ASP A 130 -5.97 23.78 23.33
N ALA A 131 -4.87 23.24 22.81
CA ALA A 131 -4.43 23.56 21.47
C ALA A 131 -5.30 22.77 20.47
N GLY A 132 -6.25 23.47 19.84
CA GLY A 132 -6.83 23.02 18.58
C GLY A 132 -5.74 22.74 17.53
N PHE A 133 -6.16 22.16 16.41
CA PHE A 133 -5.37 21.76 15.23
C PHE A 133 -4.60 22.91 14.53
N THR A 134 -4.23 23.98 15.23
CA THR A 134 -3.60 25.19 14.71
C THR A 134 -2.07 25.18 14.79
N ASP A 135 -1.46 24.28 15.56
CA ASP A 135 0.01 24.17 15.67
C ASP A 135 0.56 22.94 14.92
N THR A 136 0.00 22.68 13.73
CA THR A 136 0.53 21.66 12.83
C THR A 136 1.81 22.19 12.19
N SER A 137 2.93 21.47 12.39
CA SER A 137 4.20 21.86 11.79
C SER A 137 4.14 21.75 10.27
N VAL A 138 4.94 22.57 9.57
CA VAL A 138 5.08 22.50 8.10
C VAL A 138 5.45 21.09 7.63
N ALA A 139 6.25 20.37 8.41
CA ALA A 139 6.65 18.99 8.15
C ALA A 139 5.45 18.02 8.16
N GLU A 140 4.53 18.16 9.10
CA GLU A 140 3.32 17.32 9.19
C GLU A 140 2.32 17.63 8.06
N ILE A 141 2.23 18.89 7.63
CA ILE A 141 1.43 19.26 6.45
C ILE A 141 2.02 18.65 5.18
N ALA A 142 3.35 18.69 5.04
CA ALA A 142 4.05 18.11 3.89
C ALA A 142 3.89 16.57 3.85
N SER A 143 4.03 15.88 5.00
CA SER A 143 3.85 14.43 5.07
C SER A 143 2.40 14.00 4.78
N LEU A 144 1.39 14.73 5.28
CA LEU A 144 0.01 14.48 4.89
C LEU A 144 -0.25 14.70 3.40
N SER A 145 0.36 15.74 2.83
CA SER A 145 0.22 16.03 1.40
C SER A 145 0.85 14.91 0.56
N LEU A 146 1.99 14.37 0.99
CA LEU A 146 2.63 13.20 0.37
C LEU A 146 1.75 11.95 0.51
N ASP A 147 1.28 11.62 1.72
CA ASP A 147 0.38 10.48 1.97
C ASP A 147 -0.85 10.51 1.04
N GLN A 148 -1.46 11.68 0.88
CA GLN A 148 -2.62 11.87 0.01
C GLN A 148 -2.26 11.75 -1.47
N ALA A 149 -1.12 12.30 -1.88
CA ALA A 149 -0.65 12.18 -3.26
C ALA A 149 -0.34 10.71 -3.62
N GLU A 150 0.29 9.96 -2.72
CA GLU A 150 0.54 8.52 -2.90
C GLU A 150 -0.76 7.74 -3.00
N GLU A 151 -1.75 8.00 -2.15
CA GLU A 151 -3.07 7.38 -2.20
C GLU A 151 -3.78 7.66 -3.54
N MET A 152 -3.77 8.93 -3.98
CA MET A 152 -4.36 9.32 -5.25
C MET A 152 -3.67 8.65 -6.44
N ALA A 153 -2.33 8.64 -6.43
CA ALA A 153 -1.54 8.00 -7.47
C ALA A 153 -1.82 6.49 -7.52
N TRP A 154 -1.81 5.82 -6.37
CA TRP A 154 -2.08 4.39 -6.28
C TRP A 154 -3.50 4.04 -6.75
N SER A 155 -4.51 4.82 -6.34
CA SER A 155 -5.90 4.64 -6.79
C SER A 155 -6.03 4.77 -8.32
N ALA A 156 -5.35 5.76 -8.91
CA ALA A 156 -5.34 5.95 -10.36
C ALA A 156 -4.66 4.78 -11.09
N ILE A 157 -3.53 4.30 -10.56
CA ILE A 157 -2.79 3.14 -11.10
C ILE A 157 -3.65 1.88 -11.05
N THR A 158 -4.24 1.57 -9.89
CA THR A 158 -5.12 0.41 -9.73
C THR A 158 -6.28 0.48 -10.71
N ARG A 159 -6.96 1.63 -10.82
CA ARG A 159 -8.06 1.81 -11.78
C ARG A 159 -7.60 1.61 -13.22
N PHE A 160 -6.43 2.14 -13.58
CA PHE A 160 -5.88 2.02 -14.93
C PHE A 160 -5.60 0.56 -15.29
N LEU A 161 -4.89 -0.18 -14.43
CA LEU A 161 -4.58 -1.59 -14.65
C LEU A 161 -5.85 -2.47 -14.65
N ASN A 162 -6.84 -2.14 -13.81
CA ASN A 162 -8.13 -2.83 -13.79
C ASN A 162 -9.00 -2.53 -15.01
N GLY A 163 -8.82 -1.37 -15.66
CA GLY A 163 -9.50 -1.02 -16.90
C GLY A 163 -8.82 -1.59 -18.15
N MET A 164 -7.56 -2.02 -18.04
CA MET A 164 -6.77 -2.50 -19.18
C MET A 164 -7.31 -3.85 -19.72
N PRO A 165 -7.42 -4.05 -21.04
CA PRO A 165 -7.77 -5.36 -21.60
C PRO A 165 -6.78 -6.46 -21.18
N PRO A 166 -7.24 -7.70 -20.89
CA PRO A 166 -6.36 -8.77 -20.40
C PRO A 166 -5.11 -9.02 -21.26
N TYR A 167 -5.25 -9.06 -22.59
CA TYR A 167 -4.12 -9.27 -23.50
C TYR A 167 -3.17 -8.07 -23.58
N GLN A 168 -3.67 -6.85 -23.33
CA GLN A 168 -2.79 -5.69 -23.20
C GLN A 168 -1.98 -5.75 -21.91
N PHE A 169 -2.57 -6.25 -20.82
CA PHE A 169 -1.85 -6.47 -19.57
C PHE A 169 -0.80 -7.58 -19.70
N GLN A 170 -1.09 -8.65 -20.42
CA GLN A 170 -0.11 -9.68 -20.78
C GLN A 170 1.06 -9.09 -21.57
N GLN A 171 0.80 -8.25 -22.56
CA GLN A 171 1.85 -7.53 -23.28
C GLN A 171 2.66 -6.61 -22.35
N LEU A 172 2.00 -5.94 -21.41
CA LEU A 172 2.65 -5.07 -20.43
C LEU A 172 3.62 -5.84 -19.53
N VAL A 173 3.27 -7.06 -19.12
CA VAL A 173 4.17 -7.96 -18.40
C VAL A 173 5.37 -8.37 -19.28
N GLY A 174 5.14 -8.63 -20.57
CA GLY A 174 6.21 -8.90 -21.52
C GLY A 174 7.18 -7.72 -21.68
N ASP A 175 6.65 -6.51 -21.81
CA ASP A 175 7.43 -5.27 -21.90
C ASP A 175 8.31 -5.08 -20.65
N LEU A 176 7.77 -5.37 -19.45
CA LEU A 176 8.54 -5.33 -18.20
C LEU A 176 9.68 -6.35 -18.20
N LEU A 177 9.41 -7.60 -18.56
CA LEU A 177 10.43 -8.65 -18.63
C LEU A 177 11.55 -8.29 -19.61
N GLY A 178 11.20 -7.71 -20.76
CA GLY A 178 12.15 -7.17 -21.73
C GLY A 178 13.05 -6.10 -21.13
N ALA A 179 12.48 -5.12 -20.42
CA ALA A 179 13.25 -4.06 -19.75
C ALA A 179 14.15 -4.57 -18.62
N MET A 180 13.77 -5.67 -17.97
CA MET A 180 14.59 -6.39 -16.98
C MET A 180 15.73 -7.20 -17.62
N GLY A 181 15.77 -7.33 -18.94
CA GLY A 181 16.80 -8.05 -19.68
C GLY A 181 16.46 -9.50 -20.01
N TYR A 182 15.20 -9.93 -19.80
CA TYR A 182 14.74 -11.23 -20.27
C TYR A 182 14.32 -11.15 -21.74
N HIS A 183 14.42 -12.28 -22.43
CA HIS A 183 14.08 -12.40 -23.85
C HIS A 183 12.72 -13.08 -23.99
N VAL A 184 11.66 -12.29 -24.21
CA VAL A 184 10.31 -12.81 -24.47
C VAL A 184 10.27 -13.39 -25.88
N ALA A 185 10.11 -14.71 -25.99
CA ALA A 185 10.10 -15.41 -27.26
C ALA A 185 8.68 -15.72 -27.77
N TRP A 186 7.72 -15.81 -26.86
CA TRP A 186 6.34 -16.11 -27.22
C TRP A 186 5.36 -15.48 -26.23
N VAL A 187 4.26 -14.98 -26.77
CA VAL A 187 3.12 -14.40 -26.07
C VAL A 187 1.89 -15.14 -26.59
N ALA A 188 1.10 -15.72 -25.69
CA ALA A 188 -0.08 -16.49 -26.06
C ALA A 188 -1.10 -15.64 -26.83
N PRO A 189 -1.65 -16.14 -27.97
CA PRO A 189 -2.73 -15.47 -28.67
C PRO A 189 -4.05 -15.61 -27.90
N PRO A 190 -5.08 -14.81 -28.20
CA PRO A 190 -6.37 -14.94 -27.54
C PRO A 190 -6.98 -16.34 -27.63
N GLY A 191 -7.24 -16.99 -26.49
CA GLY A 191 -7.82 -18.33 -26.49
C GLY A 191 -7.75 -19.08 -25.16
N LYS A 192 -7.99 -20.41 -25.23
CA LYS A 192 -7.75 -21.31 -24.10
C LYS A 192 -6.25 -21.56 -24.00
N ASP A 193 -5.60 -20.78 -23.16
CA ASP A 193 -4.17 -20.92 -22.93
C ASP A 193 -3.91 -22.05 -21.94
N GLY A 194 -2.98 -22.95 -22.28
CA GLY A 194 -2.66 -24.18 -21.53
C GLY A 194 -1.95 -23.92 -20.18
N GLY A 195 -2.28 -22.82 -19.51
CA GLY A 195 -1.68 -22.40 -18.24
C GLY A 195 -0.37 -21.62 -18.38
N THR A 196 -0.05 -21.10 -19.57
CA THR A 196 1.12 -20.23 -19.78
C THR A 196 0.77 -19.14 -20.80
N ASP A 197 0.99 -17.88 -20.41
CA ASP A 197 0.65 -16.70 -21.20
C ASP A 197 1.89 -16.08 -21.86
N LEU A 198 3.08 -16.24 -21.26
CA LEU A 198 4.35 -15.86 -21.90
C LEU A 198 5.43 -16.93 -21.69
N LEU A 199 6.34 -17.02 -22.65
CA LEU A 199 7.58 -17.77 -22.55
C LEU A 199 8.76 -16.82 -22.78
N ALA A 200 9.68 -16.79 -21.82
CA ALA A 200 10.88 -15.98 -21.85
C ALA A 200 12.14 -16.79 -21.50
N TYR A 201 13.29 -16.22 -21.84
CA TYR A 201 14.61 -16.83 -21.63
C TYR A 201 15.60 -15.83 -21.04
N ASN A 202 16.69 -16.34 -20.49
CA ASN A 202 17.85 -15.57 -20.03
C ASN A 202 18.84 -15.21 -21.15
N ASP A 203 18.65 -15.77 -22.35
CA ASP A 203 19.45 -15.44 -23.54
C ASP A 203 18.56 -15.36 -24.80
N PRO A 204 19.01 -14.63 -25.85
CA PRO A 204 18.19 -14.39 -27.04
C PRO A 204 17.79 -15.66 -27.81
N LEU A 205 18.55 -16.75 -27.68
CA LEU A 205 18.35 -17.99 -28.41
C LEU A 205 17.68 -19.09 -27.57
N GLY A 206 17.48 -18.86 -26.27
CA GLY A 206 16.93 -19.86 -25.34
C GLY A 206 17.80 -21.11 -25.20
N THR A 207 19.11 -20.96 -25.34
CA THR A 207 20.07 -22.07 -25.30
C THR A 207 20.48 -22.44 -23.88
N ARG A 208 20.31 -21.53 -22.92
CA ARG A 208 20.66 -21.74 -21.52
C ARG A 208 19.40 -21.92 -20.67
N PRO A 209 19.40 -22.88 -19.73
CA PRO A 209 18.35 -22.93 -18.71
C PRO A 209 18.49 -21.74 -17.74
N PRO A 210 17.43 -21.40 -16.98
CA PRO A 210 16.09 -21.99 -17.05
C PRO A 210 15.22 -21.36 -18.14
N ARG A 211 14.20 -22.10 -18.60
CA ARG A 211 13.10 -21.49 -19.37
C ARG A 211 12.12 -20.83 -18.42
N ILE A 212 11.63 -19.65 -18.77
CA ILE A 212 10.76 -18.86 -17.90
C ILE A 212 9.34 -18.90 -18.45
N LYS A 213 8.45 -19.62 -17.77
CA LYS A 213 7.02 -19.62 -18.07
C LYS A 213 6.32 -18.59 -17.20
N VAL A 214 5.41 -17.83 -17.79
CA VAL A 214 4.69 -16.77 -17.09
C VAL A 214 3.20 -17.00 -17.21
N GLN A 215 2.50 -16.93 -16.10
CA GLN A 215 1.04 -16.83 -16.07
C GLN A 215 0.63 -15.46 -15.55
N VAL A 216 -0.35 -14.85 -16.20
CA VAL A 216 -0.82 -13.49 -15.98
C VAL A 216 -2.32 -13.51 -15.71
N LYS A 217 -2.72 -12.97 -14.57
CA LYS A 217 -4.11 -12.77 -14.17
C LYS A 217 -4.36 -11.30 -13.86
N ARG A 218 -5.12 -10.64 -14.75
CA ARG A 218 -5.62 -9.27 -14.53
C ARG A 218 -6.90 -9.28 -13.68
N ASN A 219 -6.80 -9.84 -12.47
CA ASN A 219 -7.93 -10.25 -11.63
C ASN A 219 -8.10 -9.40 -10.37
N ALA A 220 -7.75 -8.10 -10.39
CA ALA A 220 -7.69 -7.25 -9.20
C ALA A 220 -8.97 -7.20 -8.35
N GLU A 221 -10.14 -7.30 -8.97
CA GLU A 221 -11.45 -7.28 -8.29
C GLU A 221 -12.00 -8.70 -8.01
N SER A 222 -11.19 -9.73 -8.26
CA SER A 222 -11.52 -11.12 -7.96
C SER A 222 -10.81 -11.58 -6.69
N ALA A 223 -11.17 -12.78 -6.23
CA ALA A 223 -10.45 -13.43 -5.14
C ALA A 223 -8.93 -13.49 -5.42
N ARG A 224 -8.15 -13.40 -4.34
CA ARG A 224 -6.71 -13.66 -4.36
C ARG A 224 -6.45 -15.08 -4.87
N ILE A 225 -5.33 -15.28 -5.55
CA ILE A 225 -4.95 -16.62 -6.01
C ILE A 225 -4.65 -17.49 -4.80
N ASP A 226 -5.37 -18.61 -4.69
CA ASP A 226 -5.21 -19.59 -3.63
C ASP A 226 -4.13 -20.64 -3.97
N VAL A 227 -3.92 -21.56 -3.04
CA VAL A 227 -2.93 -22.64 -3.19
C VAL A 227 -3.27 -23.53 -4.39
N GLN A 228 -4.55 -23.77 -4.67
CA GLN A 228 -4.98 -24.61 -5.79
C GLN A 228 -4.66 -23.95 -7.14
N GLY A 229 -4.92 -22.65 -7.27
CA GLY A 229 -4.57 -21.86 -8.43
C GLY A 229 -3.06 -21.84 -8.66
N LEU A 230 -2.27 -21.66 -7.60
CA LEU A 230 -0.81 -21.72 -7.68
C LEU A 230 -0.30 -23.11 -8.11
N ARG A 231 -0.80 -24.19 -7.49
CA ARG A 231 -0.39 -25.56 -7.83
C ARG A 231 -0.75 -25.94 -9.27
N SER A 232 -1.87 -25.41 -9.76
CA SER A 232 -2.30 -25.61 -11.14
C SER A 232 -1.31 -25.00 -12.14
N PHE A 233 -0.76 -23.81 -11.84
CA PHE A 233 0.33 -23.23 -12.64
C PHE A 233 1.61 -24.04 -12.54
N MET A 234 2.00 -24.43 -11.33
CA MET A 234 3.21 -25.22 -11.09
C MET A 234 3.20 -26.55 -11.82
N ALA A 235 2.05 -27.18 -12.00
CA ALA A 235 1.90 -28.43 -12.75
C ALA A 235 2.25 -28.29 -14.24
N VAL A 236 2.26 -27.06 -14.78
CA VAL A 236 2.64 -26.77 -16.18
C VAL A 236 4.16 -26.58 -16.32
N LEU A 237 4.89 -26.41 -15.22
CA LEU A 237 6.35 -26.21 -15.21
C LEU A 237 7.09 -27.55 -15.36
N GLY A 238 7.92 -27.68 -16.38
CA GLY A 238 8.87 -28.79 -16.51
C GLY A 238 10.05 -28.67 -15.55
N ASP A 239 10.88 -29.70 -15.47
CA ASP A 239 11.95 -29.82 -14.45
C ASP A 239 12.95 -28.64 -14.45
N GLU A 240 13.29 -28.14 -15.65
CA GLU A 240 14.21 -27.01 -15.88
C GLU A 240 13.49 -25.65 -16.05
N ASP A 241 12.16 -25.61 -15.87
CA ASP A 241 11.37 -24.40 -15.99
C ASP A 241 11.28 -23.67 -14.65
N ILE A 242 11.37 -22.34 -14.69
CA ILE A 242 10.93 -21.46 -13.61
C ILE A 242 9.64 -20.75 -14.00
N GLY A 243 8.76 -20.57 -13.03
CA GLY A 243 7.48 -19.91 -13.17
C GLY A 243 7.51 -18.48 -12.64
N ILE A 244 6.86 -17.55 -13.34
CA ILE A 244 6.46 -16.25 -12.79
C ILE A 244 4.93 -16.20 -12.84
N PHE A 245 4.29 -16.05 -11.68
CA PHE A 245 2.85 -15.87 -11.63
C PHE A 245 2.56 -14.40 -11.29
N VAL A 246 2.02 -13.66 -12.25
CA VAL A 246 1.54 -12.29 -12.10
C VAL A 246 0.04 -12.28 -11.80
N ALA A 247 -0.39 -11.70 -10.69
CA ALA A 247 -1.81 -11.57 -10.35
C ALA A 247 -2.12 -10.22 -9.70
N LEU A 248 -3.01 -9.43 -10.29
CA LEU A 248 -3.35 -8.11 -9.75
C LEU A 248 -4.11 -8.17 -8.42
N SER A 249 -4.87 -9.24 -8.12
CA SER A 249 -5.46 -9.41 -6.79
C SER A 249 -4.47 -9.83 -5.72
N GLY A 250 -3.28 -10.30 -6.11
CA GLY A 250 -2.30 -10.94 -5.23
C GLY A 250 -2.64 -12.38 -4.87
N PHE A 251 -2.00 -12.89 -3.82
CA PHE A 251 -1.95 -14.30 -3.45
C PHE A 251 -2.35 -14.51 -1.99
N THR A 252 -3.07 -15.60 -1.66
CA THR A 252 -3.38 -15.89 -0.26
C THR A 252 -2.09 -16.18 0.54
N ARG A 253 -2.13 -16.00 1.87
CA ARG A 253 -0.98 -16.30 2.74
C ARG A 253 -0.48 -17.73 2.56
N ASP A 254 -1.40 -18.67 2.41
CA ASP A 254 -1.08 -20.09 2.18
C ASP A 254 -0.40 -20.29 0.81
N ALA A 255 -0.85 -19.58 -0.24
CA ALA A 255 -0.21 -19.63 -1.56
C ALA A 255 1.21 -19.03 -1.53
N GLU A 256 1.40 -17.93 -0.80
CA GLU A 256 2.73 -17.36 -0.58
C GLU A 256 3.65 -18.31 0.21
N GLN A 257 3.11 -18.99 1.22
CA GLN A 257 3.85 -19.97 2.01
C GLN A 257 4.25 -21.17 1.14
N GLU A 258 3.34 -21.67 0.29
CA GLU A 258 3.60 -22.74 -0.67
C GLU A 258 4.67 -22.35 -1.70
N ALA A 259 4.69 -21.10 -2.16
CA ALA A 259 5.75 -20.62 -3.05
C ALA A 259 7.13 -20.55 -2.37
N ARG A 260 7.16 -20.30 -1.04
CA ARG A 260 8.41 -20.17 -0.25
C ARG A 260 8.93 -21.51 0.27
N SER A 261 8.07 -22.48 0.55
CA SER A 261 8.43 -23.76 1.17
C SER A 261 9.14 -24.74 0.22
N GLN A 262 9.24 -24.41 -1.06
CA GLN A 262 9.83 -25.29 -2.07
C GLN A 262 11.36 -25.36 -1.93
N SER A 263 11.89 -26.59 -1.92
CA SER A 263 13.32 -26.86 -1.82
C SER A 263 14.12 -26.29 -3.00
N SER A 264 13.50 -26.19 -4.17
CA SER A 264 13.98 -25.39 -5.31
C SER A 264 12.95 -24.29 -5.57
N ARG A 265 13.38 -23.03 -5.64
CA ARG A 265 12.48 -21.88 -5.84
C ARG A 265 11.94 -21.86 -7.27
N ARG A 266 10.99 -22.74 -7.58
CA ARG A 266 10.47 -22.95 -8.95
C ARG A 266 9.50 -21.86 -9.38
N VAL A 267 8.91 -21.10 -8.47
CA VAL A 267 7.92 -20.06 -8.80
C VAL A 267 8.19 -18.74 -8.07
N THR A 268 8.06 -17.63 -8.79
CA THR A 268 8.06 -16.27 -8.24
C THR A 268 6.68 -15.66 -8.41
N LEU A 269 6.16 -15.10 -7.32
CA LEU A 269 4.85 -14.44 -7.29
C LEU A 269 5.03 -12.92 -7.49
N LEU A 270 4.22 -12.33 -8.35
CA LEU A 270 4.24 -10.91 -8.66
C LEU A 270 2.82 -10.34 -8.52
N ASP A 271 2.57 -9.62 -7.44
CA ASP A 271 1.31 -8.89 -7.26
C ASP A 271 1.36 -7.50 -7.93
N MET A 272 0.25 -6.75 -7.86
CA MET A 272 0.18 -5.40 -8.40
C MET A 272 1.26 -4.48 -7.79
N GLY A 273 1.48 -4.57 -6.48
CA GLY A 273 2.48 -3.77 -5.77
C GLY A 273 3.86 -3.96 -6.36
N ARG A 274 4.32 -5.22 -6.38
CA ARG A 274 5.64 -5.58 -6.89
C ARG A 274 5.78 -5.35 -8.39
N PHE A 275 4.70 -5.55 -9.17
CA PHE A 275 4.69 -5.22 -10.59
C PHE A 275 4.95 -3.74 -10.83
N VAL A 276 4.24 -2.85 -10.12
CA VAL A 276 4.43 -1.40 -10.25
C VAL A 276 5.83 -0.98 -9.78
N ASP A 277 6.34 -1.57 -8.70
CA ASP A 277 7.70 -1.28 -8.21
C ASP A 277 8.78 -1.66 -9.22
N LEU A 278 8.67 -2.84 -9.85
CA LEU A 278 9.59 -3.23 -10.93
C LEU A 278 9.41 -2.34 -12.17
N TRP A 279 8.19 -1.97 -12.51
CA TRP A 279 7.93 -1.08 -13.63
C TRP A 279 8.59 0.30 -13.44
N THR A 280 8.53 0.86 -12.23
CA THR A 280 9.18 2.13 -11.92
C THR A 280 10.70 2.00 -11.85
N GLU A 281 11.22 0.91 -11.28
CA GLU A 281 12.67 0.61 -11.23
C GLU A 281 13.28 0.52 -12.63
N TYR A 282 12.62 -0.17 -13.56
CA TYR A 282 13.10 -0.38 -14.93
C TYR A 282 12.54 0.63 -15.94
N TYR A 283 11.88 1.70 -15.49
CA TYR A 283 11.14 2.63 -16.35
C TYR A 283 12.00 3.24 -17.48
N THR A 284 13.26 3.55 -17.15
CA THR A 284 14.23 4.14 -18.11
C THR A 284 14.71 3.16 -19.18
N ARG A 285 14.52 1.86 -18.99
CA ARG A 285 14.86 0.80 -19.96
C ARG A 285 13.69 0.37 -20.85
N LEU A 286 12.47 0.78 -20.51
CA LEU A 286 11.30 0.56 -21.37
C LEU A 286 11.39 1.40 -22.64
N ASP A 287 10.89 0.85 -23.74
CA ASP A 287 10.73 1.59 -25.00
C ASP A 287 9.51 2.55 -24.95
N ASP A 288 9.39 3.41 -25.96
CA ASP A 288 8.31 4.40 -26.02
C ASP A 288 6.91 3.78 -26.17
N ALA A 289 6.80 2.56 -26.72
CA ALA A 289 5.52 1.88 -26.85
C ALA A 289 5.04 1.36 -25.48
N ALA A 290 5.93 0.74 -24.72
CA ALA A 290 5.71 0.28 -23.36
C ALA A 290 5.38 1.44 -22.41
N ARG A 291 6.14 2.54 -22.46
CA ARG A 291 5.84 3.75 -21.65
C ARG A 291 4.49 4.37 -22.01
N ARG A 292 4.05 4.29 -23.27
CA ARG A 292 2.71 4.73 -23.67
C ARG A 292 1.61 3.78 -23.18
N ARG A 293 1.89 2.49 -23.05
CA ARG A 293 0.93 1.50 -22.51
C ARG A 293 0.71 1.67 -21.00
N PHE A 294 1.72 2.07 -20.23
CA PHE A 294 1.56 2.39 -18.81
C PHE A 294 2.33 3.68 -18.44
N PRO A 295 1.70 4.85 -18.68
CA PRO A 295 2.36 6.15 -18.67
C PRO A 295 2.46 6.74 -17.26
N LEU A 296 3.33 6.17 -16.43
CA LEU A 296 3.68 6.76 -15.13
C LEU A 296 4.58 7.99 -15.29
N ARG A 297 4.45 8.97 -14.39
CA ARG A 297 5.32 10.16 -14.33
C ARG A 297 5.87 10.34 -12.92
N PRO A 298 7.21 10.47 -12.75
CA PRO A 298 7.80 10.74 -11.45
C PRO A 298 7.51 12.19 -11.02
N VAL A 299 7.24 12.38 -9.73
CA VAL A 299 7.10 13.68 -9.07
C VAL A 299 7.87 13.64 -7.75
N TRP A 300 8.45 14.77 -7.35
CA TRP A 300 9.27 14.88 -6.14
C TRP A 300 8.54 15.73 -5.10
N PHE A 301 8.48 15.25 -3.86
CA PHE A 301 7.92 15.96 -2.71
C PHE A 301 9.03 16.23 -1.69
N LEU A 302 8.88 17.32 -0.92
CA LEU A 302 9.68 17.54 0.28
C LEU A 302 9.17 16.59 1.37
N ALA A 303 9.99 15.62 1.75
CA ALA A 303 9.69 14.72 2.86
C ALA A 303 10.01 15.38 4.21
N SER A 304 9.21 15.08 5.24
CA SER A 304 9.60 15.32 6.63
C SER A 304 10.71 14.35 7.04
N ALA A 305 11.63 14.74 7.92
CA ALA A 305 12.62 13.81 8.46
C ALA A 305 11.93 12.62 9.15
N ASP A 306 12.25 11.40 8.71
CA ASP A 306 11.58 10.15 9.10
C ASP A 306 12.06 9.51 10.40
#